data_AF-A0A0S4R0A1-F1
#
_entry.id   AF-A0A0S4R0A1-F1
#
_cell.length_a   1.000
_cell.length_b   1.000
_cell.length_c   1.000
_cell.angle_alpha   90.00
_cell.angle_beta   90.00
_cell.angle_gamma   90.00
#
_symmetry.space_group_name_H-M   'P 1'
#
loop_
_entity.id
_entity.type
_entity.pdbx_description
1 polymer ?
#
loop_
_entity_poly.entity_id
_entity_poly.type
_entity_poly.pdbx_seq_one_letter_code
_entity_poly.pdbx_strand_id
1 'polypeptide(L)'
;MTSDKARKAAVRARAGATGEPYSVAARALADQTTTTPGVTGLDPQLLAPYPDESDVMVDELGWRVLPIDAAPELRARVEATWRPVAAARPCRCSGPCSHGAPCTSQAEAAGGCPGRLIHVDRYPGSPFSETTWEDTYQCDDACGEQFTSVLELPGLPWGDRPETSGALRIYEGTRHPAFEDAGGCPECGAGPDYYSCFCSTDDGCPECGAGGSDDPYGECVCESEAA
;
A
#
# COMPACT_ATOMS: atom_id res chain seq x y z
N MET A 1 20.90 10.54 -9.64
CA MET A 1 20.32 10.02 -8.38
C MET A 1 20.91 10.79 -7.22
N THR A 2 20.16 11.70 -6.61
CA THR A 2 20.58 12.41 -5.40
C THR A 2 20.64 11.39 -4.26
N SER A 3 21.76 11.29 -3.54
CA SER A 3 21.87 10.30 -2.46
C SER A 3 20.81 10.54 -1.38
N ASP A 4 20.34 9.49 -0.72
CA ASP A 4 19.32 9.57 0.33
C ASP A 4 19.70 10.57 1.45
N LYS A 5 21.02 10.71 1.70
CA LYS A 5 21.58 11.72 2.62
C LYS A 5 21.32 13.16 2.14
N ALA A 6 21.54 13.44 0.86
CA ALA A 6 21.33 14.77 0.30
C ALA A 6 19.84 15.13 0.26
N ARG A 7 18.97 14.16 -0.04
CA ARG A 7 17.51 14.33 0.02
C ARG A 7 17.05 14.67 1.44
N LYS A 8 17.41 13.85 2.44
CA LYS A 8 17.05 14.08 3.84
C LYS A 8 17.55 15.43 4.37
N ALA A 9 18.72 15.88 3.91
CA ALA A 9 19.23 17.22 4.24
C ALA A 9 18.35 18.33 3.66
N ALA A 10 17.89 18.21 2.42
CA ALA A 10 17.00 19.17 1.78
C ALA A 10 15.64 19.27 2.49
N VAL A 11 15.04 18.14 2.86
CA VAL A 11 13.77 18.13 3.60
C VAL A 11 13.92 18.80 4.96
N ARG A 12 14.98 18.47 5.73
CA ARG A 12 15.24 19.12 7.02
C ARG A 12 15.49 20.63 6.88
N ALA A 13 16.20 21.06 5.85
CA ALA A 13 16.45 22.47 5.60
C ALA A 13 15.15 23.24 5.33
N ARG A 14 14.24 22.66 4.54
CA ARG A 14 12.91 23.25 4.32
C ARG A 14 12.09 23.30 5.60
N ALA A 15 11.95 22.16 6.30
CA ALA A 15 11.17 22.09 7.54
C ALA A 15 11.66 23.13 8.57
N GLY A 16 12.99 23.30 8.70
CA GLY A 16 13.57 24.34 9.56
C GLY A 16 13.31 25.77 9.10
N ALA A 17 13.16 26.01 7.79
CA ALA A 17 12.90 27.34 7.24
C ALA A 17 11.41 27.74 7.26
N THR A 18 10.51 26.77 7.11
CA THR A 18 9.05 27.03 7.02
C THR A 18 8.32 26.76 8.33
N GLY A 19 8.91 26.01 9.26
CA GLY A 19 8.22 25.50 10.45
C GLY A 19 7.22 24.39 10.14
N GLU A 20 7.17 23.90 8.90
CA GLU A 20 6.32 22.77 8.49
C GLU A 20 6.87 21.45 9.06
N PRO A 21 6.01 20.47 9.40
CA PRO A 21 6.46 19.14 9.77
C PRO A 21 7.21 18.48 8.59
N TYR A 22 8.11 17.55 8.93
CA TYR A 22 9.02 16.93 7.95
C TYR A 22 8.30 16.31 6.75
N SER A 23 7.15 15.67 6.96
CA SER A 23 6.34 15.06 5.91
C SER A 23 5.75 16.10 4.95
N VAL A 24 5.27 17.23 5.45
CA VAL A 24 4.79 18.36 4.63
C VAL A 24 5.93 18.97 3.81
N ALA A 25 7.09 19.18 4.44
CA ALA A 25 8.28 19.67 3.75
C ALA A 25 8.77 18.68 2.68
N ALA A 26 8.70 17.37 2.94
CA ALA A 26 9.08 16.32 2.00
C ALA A 26 8.15 16.30 0.79
N ARG A 27 6.83 16.40 1.01
CA ARG A 27 5.83 16.47 -0.05
C ARG A 27 6.02 17.72 -0.92
N ALA A 28 6.16 18.88 -0.30
CA ALA A 28 6.35 20.13 -1.04
C ALA A 28 7.61 20.13 -1.90
N LEU A 29 8.70 19.47 -1.46
CA LEU A 29 9.89 19.29 -2.29
C LEU A 29 9.66 18.25 -3.39
N ALA A 30 8.97 17.14 -3.09
CA ALA A 30 8.59 16.14 -4.10
C ALA A 30 7.76 16.76 -5.22
N ASP A 31 6.77 17.58 -4.88
CA ASP A 31 5.90 18.32 -5.79
C ASP A 31 6.68 19.33 -6.66
N GLN A 32 7.74 19.93 -6.10
CA GLN A 32 8.65 20.80 -6.86
C GLN A 32 9.55 20.00 -7.82
N THR A 33 9.97 18.78 -7.45
CA THR A 33 10.70 17.89 -8.36
C THR A 33 9.81 17.24 -9.42
N THR A 34 8.50 17.07 -9.18
CA THR A 34 7.56 16.61 -10.21
C THR A 34 7.24 17.70 -11.23
N THR A 35 7.47 18.99 -10.92
CA THR A 35 7.65 20.06 -11.94
C THR A 35 9.01 19.99 -12.66
N THR A 36 9.52 18.78 -12.93
CA THR A 36 10.53 18.60 -13.96
C THR A 36 9.83 18.70 -15.33
N PRO A 37 10.25 19.59 -16.24
CA PRO A 37 9.79 19.55 -17.63
C PRO A 37 10.29 18.23 -18.24
N GLY A 38 9.42 17.22 -18.27
CA GLY A 38 9.79 15.86 -18.67
C GLY A 38 8.89 14.72 -18.18
N VAL A 39 7.92 14.94 -17.29
CA VAL A 39 6.82 13.96 -17.08
C VAL A 39 5.83 14.11 -18.24
N THR A 40 6.17 13.52 -19.39
CA THR A 40 5.18 13.22 -20.43
C THR A 40 4.03 12.43 -19.82
N GLY A 41 2.82 12.78 -20.24
CA GLY A 41 1.55 12.44 -19.59
C GLY A 41 1.43 11.00 -19.12
N LEU A 42 0.76 10.84 -17.97
CA LEU A 42 0.26 9.57 -17.49
C LEU A 42 -0.32 8.77 -18.65
N ASP A 43 0.12 7.51 -18.79
CA ASP A 43 -0.47 6.61 -19.76
C ASP A 43 -1.99 6.52 -19.48
N PRO A 44 -2.85 6.99 -20.40
CA PRO A 44 -4.29 6.98 -20.19
C PRO A 44 -4.85 5.57 -19.92
N GLN A 45 -4.14 4.52 -20.33
CA GLN A 45 -4.53 3.13 -20.05
C GLN A 45 -4.49 2.80 -18.56
N LEU A 46 -3.73 3.53 -17.75
CA LEU A 46 -3.67 3.34 -16.30
C LEU A 46 -4.87 3.95 -15.57
N LEU A 47 -5.66 4.79 -16.25
CA LEU A 47 -6.78 5.53 -15.65
C LEU A 47 -8.13 4.84 -15.87
N ALA A 48 -8.13 3.67 -16.52
CA ALA A 48 -9.33 2.90 -16.81
C ALA A 48 -9.05 1.39 -16.69
N PRO A 49 -10.09 0.57 -16.48
CA PRO A 49 -9.96 -0.89 -16.61
C PRO A 49 -9.46 -1.29 -18.00
N TYR A 50 -8.72 -2.40 -18.07
CA TYR A 50 -8.38 -3.02 -19.34
C TYR A 50 -9.63 -3.63 -20.01
N PRO A 51 -9.66 -3.83 -21.34
CA PRO A 51 -10.87 -4.30 -22.04
C PRO A 51 -11.45 -5.63 -21.56
N ASP A 52 -10.63 -6.48 -20.93
CA ASP A 52 -10.98 -7.79 -20.37
C ASP A 52 -11.30 -7.76 -18.86
N GLU A 53 -11.26 -6.58 -18.24
CA GLU A 53 -11.59 -6.39 -16.84
C GLU A 53 -13.00 -5.80 -16.71
N SER A 54 -13.96 -6.61 -16.25
CA SER A 54 -15.37 -6.19 -16.12
C SER A 54 -15.77 -5.78 -14.71
N ASP A 55 -14.95 -6.09 -13.72
CA ASP A 55 -15.24 -6.02 -12.28
C ASP A 55 -14.24 -5.16 -11.50
N VAL A 56 -13.46 -4.33 -12.21
CA VAL A 56 -12.46 -3.45 -11.59
C VAL A 56 -13.13 -2.26 -10.91
N MET A 57 -12.83 -2.11 -9.62
CA MET A 57 -13.27 -0.99 -8.80
C MET A 57 -12.34 0.21 -9.01
N VAL A 58 -12.85 1.42 -8.79
CA VAL A 58 -12.07 2.67 -8.92
C VAL A 58 -10.82 2.64 -8.03
N ASP A 59 -10.93 2.07 -6.83
CA ASP A 59 -9.83 1.94 -5.88
C ASP A 59 -8.70 1.00 -6.39
N GLU A 60 -8.99 0.08 -7.32
CA GLU A 60 -8.00 -0.81 -7.94
C GLU A 60 -7.29 -0.18 -9.16
N LEU A 61 -7.67 1.04 -9.54
CA LEU A 61 -7.01 1.82 -10.60
C LEU A 61 -5.83 2.66 -10.07
N GLY A 62 -5.62 2.71 -8.75
CA GLY A 62 -4.56 3.49 -8.11
C GLY A 62 -4.92 4.97 -7.92
N TRP A 63 -4.22 5.68 -7.01
CA TRP A 63 -4.69 6.99 -6.53
C TRP A 63 -4.78 8.09 -7.60
N ARG A 64 -4.21 7.87 -8.78
CA ARG A 64 -4.17 8.85 -9.87
C ARG A 64 -5.52 9.05 -10.55
N VAL A 65 -6.47 8.14 -10.36
CA VAL A 65 -7.86 8.37 -10.79
C VAL A 65 -8.65 9.24 -9.81
N LEU A 66 -8.08 9.54 -8.64
CA LEU A 66 -8.72 10.38 -7.64
C LEU A 66 -8.58 11.88 -7.99
N PRO A 67 -9.46 12.73 -7.42
CA PRO A 67 -9.28 14.18 -7.48
C PRO A 67 -7.90 14.64 -7.00
N ILE A 68 -7.38 15.73 -7.59
CA ILE A 68 -6.06 16.29 -7.25
C ILE A 68 -5.96 16.78 -5.80
N ASP A 69 -7.09 16.97 -5.13
CA ASP A 69 -7.24 17.39 -3.74
C ASP A 69 -7.67 16.24 -2.82
N ALA A 70 -7.71 14.99 -3.31
CA ALA A 70 -8.02 13.81 -2.50
C ALA A 70 -7.13 13.74 -1.26
N ALA A 71 -7.73 13.42 -0.12
CA ALA A 71 -7.04 13.33 1.16
C ALA A 71 -5.92 12.27 1.13
N PRO A 72 -4.79 12.47 1.85
CA PRO A 72 -3.68 11.51 1.90
C PRO A 72 -4.10 10.08 2.24
N GLU A 73 -5.02 9.93 3.18
CA GLU A 73 -5.59 8.67 3.65
C GLU A 73 -6.24 7.90 2.50
N LEU A 74 -7.08 8.59 1.72
CA LEU A 74 -7.75 8.01 0.56
C LEU A 74 -6.74 7.57 -0.51
N ARG A 75 -5.72 8.40 -0.79
CA ARG A 75 -4.69 8.05 -1.77
C ARG A 75 -3.87 6.85 -1.33
N ALA A 76 -3.52 6.76 -0.05
CA ALA A 76 -2.78 5.64 0.51
C ALA A 76 -3.58 4.33 0.44
N ARG A 77 -4.86 4.35 0.85
CA ARG A 77 -5.73 3.18 0.77
C ARG A 77 -5.85 2.66 -0.65
N VAL A 78 -6.06 3.56 -1.61
CA VAL A 78 -6.18 3.21 -3.03
C VAL A 78 -4.85 2.69 -3.57
N GLU A 79 -3.70 3.22 -3.15
CA GLU A 79 -2.40 2.68 -3.54
C GLU A 79 -2.11 1.29 -2.92
N ALA A 80 -2.60 1.04 -1.72
CA ALA A 80 -2.51 -0.27 -1.05
C ALA A 80 -3.55 -1.29 -1.55
N THR A 81 -4.53 -0.85 -2.35
CA THR A 81 -5.53 -1.72 -2.96
C THR A 81 -4.98 -2.24 -4.27
N TRP A 82 -4.62 -3.52 -4.29
CA TRP A 82 -3.82 -4.06 -5.38
C TRP A 82 -4.57 -5.10 -6.21
N ARG A 83 -4.61 -4.87 -7.53
CA ARG A 83 -5.04 -5.86 -8.53
C ARG A 83 -3.89 -6.12 -9.49
N PRO A 84 -3.28 -7.33 -9.45
CA PRO A 84 -2.21 -7.69 -10.38
C PRO A 84 -2.72 -7.66 -11.82
N VAL A 85 -1.82 -7.26 -12.74
CA VAL A 85 -2.07 -7.30 -14.18
C VAL A 85 -1.03 -8.19 -14.85
N ALA A 86 -1.34 -8.74 -16.02
CA ALA A 86 -0.38 -9.54 -16.76
C ALA A 86 0.90 -8.74 -17.06
N ALA A 87 2.08 -9.39 -17.05
CA ALA A 87 3.39 -8.75 -17.20
C ALA A 87 3.58 -7.93 -18.50
N ALA A 88 2.73 -8.15 -19.50
CA ALA A 88 2.74 -7.41 -20.76
C ALA A 88 2.00 -6.06 -20.67
N ARG A 89 1.27 -5.80 -19.59
CA ARG A 89 0.48 -4.58 -19.38
C ARG A 89 1.26 -3.57 -18.52
N PRO A 90 1.05 -2.26 -18.73
CA PRO A 90 1.55 -1.25 -17.81
C PRO A 90 1.06 -1.50 -16.37
N CYS A 91 1.98 -1.40 -15.41
CA CYS A 91 1.63 -1.50 -13.99
C CYS A 91 0.97 -0.21 -13.49
N ARG A 92 -0.05 -0.33 -12.64
CA ARG A 92 -0.81 0.81 -12.09
C ARG A 92 -0.14 1.51 -10.90
N CYS A 93 0.95 0.95 -10.36
CA CYS A 93 1.64 1.49 -9.19
C CYS A 93 2.17 2.90 -9.40
N SER A 94 2.42 3.56 -8.27
CA SER A 94 3.13 4.83 -8.19
C SER A 94 4.64 4.68 -8.11
N GLY A 95 5.37 5.58 -8.77
CA GLY A 95 6.84 5.59 -8.72
C GLY A 95 7.51 4.44 -9.51
N PRO A 96 8.80 4.19 -9.24
CA PRO A 96 9.57 3.13 -9.90
C PRO A 96 8.99 1.74 -9.61
N CYS A 97 9.04 0.86 -10.59
CA CYS A 97 8.48 -0.49 -10.49
C CYS A 97 9.28 -1.47 -11.37
N SER A 98 9.41 -2.71 -10.91
CA SER A 98 10.08 -3.80 -11.63
C SER A 98 9.12 -4.67 -12.46
N HIS A 99 7.84 -4.31 -12.54
CA HIS A 99 6.85 -5.02 -13.34
C HIS A 99 7.28 -5.13 -14.80
N GLY A 100 7.11 -6.31 -15.39
CA GLY A 100 7.50 -6.62 -16.77
C GLY A 100 9.02 -6.82 -16.97
N ALA A 101 9.85 -6.56 -15.94
CA ALA A 101 11.28 -6.87 -16.00
C ALA A 101 11.50 -8.39 -16.08
N PRO A 102 12.64 -8.85 -16.64
CA PRO A 102 12.96 -10.27 -16.65
C PRO A 102 13.11 -10.80 -15.23
N CYS A 103 12.65 -12.03 -15.01
CA CYS A 103 12.93 -12.74 -13.78
C CYS A 103 14.44 -12.95 -13.59
N THR A 104 14.97 -12.49 -12.47
CA THR A 104 16.37 -12.72 -12.12
C THR A 104 16.50 -14.08 -11.47
N SER A 105 17.05 -15.06 -12.19
CA SER A 105 17.35 -16.35 -11.56
C SER A 105 18.42 -16.18 -10.47
N GLN A 106 18.15 -16.61 -9.24
CA GLN A 106 19.25 -16.96 -8.30
C GLN A 106 20.09 -18.15 -8.83
N ALA A 107 19.70 -18.76 -9.94
CA ALA A 107 20.43 -19.83 -10.60
C ALA A 107 21.15 -19.35 -11.87
N GLU A 108 22.34 -18.78 -11.71
CA GLU A 108 23.39 -18.85 -12.75
C GLU A 108 23.75 -20.33 -13.11
N ALA A 109 23.17 -21.32 -12.43
CA ALA A 109 23.53 -22.72 -12.54
C ALA A 109 22.67 -23.59 -13.48
N ALA A 110 21.50 -23.14 -14.00
CA ALA A 110 20.64 -24.06 -14.77
C ALA A 110 19.64 -23.40 -15.74
N GLY A 111 20.08 -22.44 -16.55
CA GLY A 111 19.32 -22.05 -17.76
C GLY A 111 18.33 -20.90 -17.64
N GLY A 112 18.27 -20.20 -16.50
CA GLY A 112 17.55 -18.92 -16.34
C GLY A 112 16.02 -19.03 -16.42
N CYS A 113 15.32 -18.21 -15.64
CA CYS A 113 13.88 -18.08 -15.77
C CYS A 113 13.55 -17.21 -16.98
N PRO A 114 12.81 -17.68 -18.01
CA PRO A 114 12.42 -16.85 -19.15
C PRO A 114 11.24 -15.90 -18.83
N GLY A 115 10.67 -16.02 -17.63
CA GLY A 115 9.50 -15.29 -17.19
C GLY A 115 9.74 -13.81 -16.93
N ARG A 116 8.64 -13.10 -16.66
CA ARG A 116 8.61 -11.68 -16.30
C ARG A 116 7.97 -11.47 -14.95
N LEU A 117 8.44 -10.43 -14.26
CA LEU A 117 7.90 -10.04 -12.95
C LEU A 117 6.50 -9.44 -13.10
N ILE A 118 5.54 -10.01 -12.39
CA ILE A 118 4.23 -9.44 -12.10
C ILE A 118 4.32 -8.78 -10.73
N HIS A 119 3.99 -7.50 -10.65
CA HIS A 119 3.78 -6.79 -9.37
C HIS A 119 2.45 -7.27 -8.79
N VAL A 120 2.53 -8.06 -7.72
CA VAL A 120 1.38 -8.77 -7.15
C VAL A 120 0.84 -8.11 -5.89
N ASP A 121 1.60 -7.22 -5.26
CA ASP A 121 1.13 -6.55 -4.05
C ASP A 121 1.96 -5.32 -3.70
N ARG A 122 1.37 -4.35 -3.00
CA ARG A 122 2.04 -3.17 -2.44
C ARG A 122 1.47 -2.82 -1.08
N TYR A 123 2.34 -2.63 -0.10
CA TYR A 123 1.97 -2.28 1.27
C TYR A 123 3.01 -1.38 1.95
N PRO A 124 2.71 -0.78 3.12
CA PRO A 124 3.68 -0.07 3.94
C PRO A 124 4.91 -0.93 4.27
N GLY A 125 6.09 -0.44 3.93
CA GLY A 125 7.35 -1.18 4.02
C GLY A 125 8.20 -0.84 5.26
N SER A 126 7.70 -0.05 6.21
CA SER A 126 8.48 0.32 7.39
C SER A 126 7.65 0.72 8.60
N PRO A 127 7.84 0.14 9.79
CA PRO A 127 7.18 0.65 11.00
C PRO A 127 7.71 2.03 11.45
N PHE A 128 8.69 2.62 10.73
CA PHE A 128 9.37 3.85 11.12
C PHE A 128 9.32 4.96 10.06
N SER A 129 8.69 4.73 8.91
CA SER A 129 8.75 5.69 7.81
C SER A 129 7.45 5.69 7.00
N GLU A 130 6.67 6.74 7.19
CA GLU A 130 5.37 7.00 6.54
C GLU A 130 5.41 6.94 5.02
N THR A 131 6.59 7.06 4.41
CA THR A 131 6.77 7.16 2.95
C THR A 131 7.44 5.93 2.34
N THR A 132 7.79 4.94 3.15
CA THR A 132 8.44 3.71 2.69
C THR A 132 7.39 2.66 2.38
N TRP A 133 7.31 2.25 1.13
CA TRP A 133 6.45 1.18 0.64
C TRP A 133 7.28 -0.05 0.30
N GLU A 134 6.65 -1.21 0.31
CA GLU A 134 7.23 -2.47 -0.13
C GLU A 134 6.32 -3.08 -1.21
N ASP A 135 6.93 -3.38 -2.34
CA ASP A 135 6.33 -4.07 -3.48
C ASP A 135 6.68 -5.54 -3.41
N THR A 136 5.72 -6.38 -3.75
CA THR A 136 5.91 -7.82 -3.93
C THR A 136 5.76 -8.16 -5.41
N TYR A 137 6.72 -8.92 -5.93
CA TYR A 137 6.75 -9.38 -7.30
C TYR A 137 6.75 -10.91 -7.35
N GLN A 138 6.05 -11.46 -8.34
CA GLN A 138 6.06 -12.89 -8.65
C GLN A 138 6.44 -13.07 -10.12
N CYS A 139 7.30 -14.04 -10.42
CA CYS A 139 7.54 -14.46 -11.80
C CYS A 139 6.31 -15.14 -12.39
N ASP A 140 5.90 -14.72 -13.60
CA ASP A 140 4.85 -15.42 -14.33
C ASP A 140 5.18 -16.93 -14.51
N ASP A 141 4.12 -17.74 -14.45
CA ASP A 141 3.86 -19.20 -14.63
C ASP A 141 4.99 -20.25 -14.79
N ALA A 142 6.26 -19.89 -14.92
CA ALA A 142 7.35 -20.82 -15.20
C ALA A 142 8.31 -21.05 -14.02
N CYS A 143 8.39 -20.12 -13.05
CA CYS A 143 9.53 -20.12 -12.12
C CYS A 143 9.14 -20.04 -10.64
N GLY A 144 7.96 -19.51 -10.31
CA GLY A 144 7.45 -19.44 -8.94
C GLY A 144 8.31 -18.59 -7.97
N GLU A 145 9.33 -17.90 -8.46
CA GLU A 145 10.16 -17.01 -7.65
C GLU A 145 9.36 -15.77 -7.25
N GLN A 146 9.49 -15.40 -5.98
CA GLN A 146 8.92 -14.18 -5.40
C GLN A 146 10.05 -13.31 -4.89
N PHE A 147 9.91 -11.99 -5.05
CA PHE A 147 10.88 -11.01 -4.58
C PHE A 147 10.16 -9.77 -4.07
N THR A 148 10.70 -9.14 -3.03
CA THR A 148 10.19 -7.88 -2.50
C THR A 148 11.16 -6.73 -2.75
N SER A 149 10.64 -5.55 -3.04
CA SER A 149 11.43 -4.34 -3.25
C SER A 149 10.89 -3.19 -2.41
N VAL A 150 11.78 -2.48 -1.74
CA VAL A 150 11.41 -1.30 -0.95
C VAL A 150 11.57 -0.05 -1.83
N LEU A 151 10.54 0.81 -1.82
CA LEU A 151 10.56 2.10 -2.50
C LEU A 151 10.11 3.25 -1.60
N GLU A 152 10.51 4.46 -1.97
CA GLU A 152 10.14 5.69 -1.28
C GLU A 152 9.14 6.49 -2.11
N LEU A 153 7.97 6.79 -1.55
CA LEU A 153 6.94 7.64 -2.14
C LEU A 153 6.62 8.84 -1.24
N PRO A 154 7.45 9.91 -1.23
CA PRO A 154 7.24 11.05 -0.34
C PRO A 154 5.92 11.81 -0.55
N GLY A 155 5.38 11.78 -1.77
CA GLY A 155 4.09 12.39 -2.09
C GLY A 155 2.88 11.56 -1.66
N LEU A 156 3.10 10.31 -1.23
CA LEU A 156 2.07 9.32 -0.95
C LEU A 156 2.40 8.60 0.36
N PRO A 157 2.31 9.30 1.50
CA PRO A 157 2.50 8.67 2.80
C PRO A 157 1.34 7.71 3.07
N TRP A 158 1.63 6.56 3.66
CA TRP A 158 0.63 5.56 4.06
C TRP A 158 0.14 5.72 5.50
N GLY A 159 0.70 6.67 6.23
CA GLY A 159 0.38 6.97 7.61
C GLY A 159 0.87 8.35 7.99
N ASP A 160 0.64 8.73 9.23
CA ASP A 160 1.12 9.98 9.82
C ASP A 160 1.65 9.78 11.25
N ARG A 161 2.35 10.79 11.74
CA ARG A 161 2.79 10.87 13.14
C ARG A 161 2.15 12.06 13.82
N PRO A 162 1.05 11.85 14.57
CA PRO A 162 0.48 12.90 15.40
C PRO A 162 1.52 13.42 16.39
N GLU A 163 1.63 14.74 16.52
CA GLU A 163 2.57 15.37 17.48
C GLU A 163 2.31 14.94 18.93
N THR A 164 1.07 14.58 19.24
CA THR A 164 0.62 14.19 20.57
C THR A 164 1.16 12.85 21.04
N SER A 165 1.32 11.88 20.12
CA SER A 165 1.79 10.53 20.45
C SER A 165 3.23 10.29 19.99
N GLY A 166 3.65 10.94 18.90
CA GLY A 166 4.89 10.63 18.18
C GLY A 166 4.92 9.23 17.54
N ALA A 167 3.88 8.43 17.77
CA ALA A 167 3.71 7.10 17.23
C ALA A 167 3.22 7.18 15.78
N LEU A 168 3.68 6.24 14.96
CA LEU A 168 3.24 6.12 13.58
C LEU A 168 1.83 5.53 13.58
N ARG A 169 0.88 6.27 13.03
CA ARG A 169 -0.50 5.85 12.80
C ARG A 169 -0.64 5.46 11.33
N ILE A 170 -1.12 4.25 11.09
CA ILE A 170 -1.44 3.77 9.74
C ILE A 170 -2.79 4.35 9.34
N TYR A 171 -2.91 4.82 8.09
CA TYR A 171 -4.19 5.29 7.59
C TYR A 171 -5.17 4.12 7.41
N GLU A 172 -6.41 4.34 7.81
CA GLU A 172 -7.48 3.34 7.73
C GLU A 172 -7.61 2.75 6.32
N GLY A 173 -7.71 1.42 6.24
CA GLY A 173 -7.77 0.67 4.98
C GLY A 173 -6.42 0.48 4.27
N THR A 174 -5.32 1.04 4.79
CA THR A 174 -3.98 0.73 4.28
C THR A 174 -3.45 -0.53 4.96
N ARG A 175 -3.53 -1.67 4.27
CA ARG A 175 -3.09 -2.96 4.82
C ARG A 175 -1.58 -2.97 5.06
N HIS A 176 -1.14 -3.32 6.26
CA HIS A 176 0.27 -3.49 6.61
C HIS A 176 0.49 -4.90 7.18
N PRO A 177 1.41 -5.72 6.61
CA PRO A 177 1.59 -7.13 7.01
C PRO A 177 1.95 -7.34 8.48
N ALA A 178 2.67 -6.41 9.11
CA ALA A 178 3.01 -6.48 10.52
C ALA A 178 1.83 -6.18 11.47
N PHE A 179 0.66 -5.81 10.93
CA PHE A 179 -0.52 -5.41 11.67
C PHE A 179 -1.79 -6.16 11.20
N GLU A 180 -1.64 -7.30 10.50
CA GLU A 180 -2.76 -8.11 9.97
C GLU A 180 -3.65 -8.75 11.07
N ASP A 181 -3.39 -8.49 12.36
CA ASP A 181 -4.26 -8.82 13.50
C ASP A 181 -5.05 -7.62 14.07
N ALA A 182 -4.91 -6.40 13.53
CA ALA A 182 -5.70 -5.25 13.96
C ALA A 182 -7.03 -5.14 13.19
N GLY A 183 -7.65 -6.29 12.90
CA GLY A 183 -8.96 -6.41 12.25
C GLY A 183 -10.06 -5.79 13.10
N GLY A 184 -10.21 -4.48 13.03
CA GLY A 184 -11.49 -3.84 13.31
C GLY A 184 -12.47 -4.31 12.25
N CYS A 185 -13.53 -5.00 12.65
CA CYS A 185 -14.61 -5.38 11.75
C CYS A 185 -15.33 -4.10 11.31
N PRO A 186 -15.28 -3.70 10.02
CA PRO A 186 -15.83 -2.41 9.57
C PRO A 186 -17.35 -2.33 9.74
N GLU A 187 -18.03 -3.47 9.81
CA GLU A 187 -19.49 -3.55 9.89
C GLU A 187 -20.04 -3.39 11.32
N CYS A 188 -19.21 -3.56 12.36
CA CYS A 188 -19.65 -3.39 13.75
C CYS A 188 -19.34 -2.00 14.34
N GLY A 189 -18.68 -1.11 13.58
CA GLY A 189 -18.34 0.25 14.04
C GLY A 189 -17.33 0.29 15.20
N ALA A 190 -16.69 -0.84 15.52
CA ALA A 190 -15.65 -0.92 16.53
C ALA A 190 -14.34 -0.37 15.97
N GLY A 191 -14.06 0.90 16.25
CA GLY A 191 -12.73 1.46 16.05
C GLY A 191 -11.69 0.84 17.00
N PRO A 192 -10.40 0.98 16.71
CA PRO A 192 -9.28 0.41 17.49
C PRO A 192 -9.19 0.93 18.93
N ASP A 193 -9.99 1.94 19.28
CA ASP A 193 -9.85 2.69 20.53
C ASP A 193 -10.79 2.21 21.65
N TYR A 194 -11.76 1.32 21.37
CA TYR A 194 -12.77 0.93 22.39
C TYR A 194 -13.24 -0.54 22.39
N TYR A 195 -12.99 -1.31 21.35
CA TYR A 195 -13.35 -2.74 21.32
C TYR A 195 -12.32 -3.52 20.50
N SER A 196 -11.51 -4.35 21.15
CA SER A 196 -10.68 -5.34 20.45
C SER A 196 -11.54 -6.57 20.17
N CYS A 197 -12.04 -6.69 18.95
CA CYS A 197 -12.55 -7.98 18.46
C CYS A 197 -11.35 -8.90 18.23
N PHE A 198 -11.07 -9.79 19.18
CA PHE A 198 -10.13 -10.87 18.98
C PHE A 198 -10.81 -12.02 18.24
N CYS A 199 -10.38 -12.28 17.01
CA CYS A 199 -10.74 -13.51 16.31
C CYS A 199 -9.84 -14.64 16.84
N SER A 200 -10.31 -15.39 17.82
CA SER A 200 -9.70 -16.67 18.20
C SER A 200 -9.90 -17.67 17.06
N THR A 201 -8.82 -18.33 16.61
CA THR A 201 -8.89 -19.40 15.61
C THR A 201 -9.74 -20.60 16.05
N ASP A 202 -10.12 -20.67 17.33
CA ASP A 202 -10.85 -21.81 17.89
C ASP A 202 -12.38 -21.69 17.79
N ASP A 203 -12.94 -20.48 17.63
CA ASP A 203 -14.40 -20.25 17.73
C ASP A 203 -15.06 -19.69 16.46
N GLY A 204 -14.34 -19.64 15.33
CA GLY A 204 -14.87 -19.39 13.98
C GLY A 204 -15.96 -18.32 13.85
N CYS A 205 -15.59 -17.10 13.43
CA CYS A 205 -16.57 -16.03 13.21
C CYS A 205 -17.19 -16.11 11.80
N PRO A 206 -18.53 -16.27 11.67
CA PRO A 206 -19.19 -16.36 10.37
C PRO A 206 -19.15 -15.05 9.59
N GLU A 207 -19.08 -13.88 10.24
CA GLU A 207 -19.01 -12.58 9.56
C GLU A 207 -17.64 -12.29 8.92
N CYS A 208 -16.59 -13.01 9.34
CA CYS A 208 -15.24 -12.90 8.79
C CYS A 208 -14.88 -14.07 7.84
N GLY A 209 -15.85 -14.93 7.50
CA GLY A 209 -15.69 -16.01 6.52
C GLY A 209 -14.86 -17.21 7.00
N ALA A 210 -14.61 -17.35 8.31
CA ALA A 210 -13.86 -18.45 8.89
C ALA A 210 -14.76 -19.29 9.81
N GLY A 211 -15.41 -20.34 9.28
CA GLY A 211 -16.16 -21.32 10.09
C GLY A 211 -17.32 -21.99 9.32
N GLY A 212 -17.39 -23.32 9.33
CA GLY A 212 -18.23 -24.12 8.43
C GLY A 212 -19.66 -24.43 8.90
N SER A 213 -20.55 -24.40 7.90
CA SER A 213 -21.79 -25.13 7.58
C SER A 213 -23.02 -25.31 8.51
N ASP A 214 -23.00 -25.33 9.85
CA ASP A 214 -24.16 -25.95 10.57
C ASP A 214 -24.72 -25.27 11.85
N ASP A 215 -24.99 -23.95 11.86
CA ASP A 215 -25.89 -23.37 12.89
C ASP A 215 -26.72 -22.16 12.39
N PRO A 216 -28.07 -22.24 12.34
CA PRO A 216 -28.94 -21.14 11.94
C PRO A 216 -29.35 -20.13 13.03
N TYR A 217 -28.86 -20.20 14.29
CA TYR A 217 -29.28 -19.26 15.36
C TYR A 217 -28.21 -18.80 16.37
N GLY A 218 -26.94 -18.70 15.99
CA GLY A 218 -25.92 -18.08 16.86
C GLY A 218 -26.04 -16.55 16.90
N GLU A 219 -26.52 -15.97 18.01
CA GLU A 219 -26.49 -14.52 18.25
C GLU A 219 -25.17 -14.09 18.91
N CYS A 220 -24.50 -13.07 18.37
CA CYS A 220 -23.31 -12.46 18.97
C CYS A 220 -23.69 -11.58 20.19
N VAL A 221 -23.00 -11.76 21.32
CA VAL A 221 -23.06 -10.84 22.46
C VAL A 221 -21.70 -10.17 22.62
N CYS A 222 -21.65 -8.86 22.39
CA CYS A 222 -20.49 -8.02 22.73
C CYS A 222 -20.67 -7.53 24.17
N GLU A 223 -19.89 -8.05 25.13
CA GLU A 223 -19.85 -7.47 26.47
C GLU A 223 -18.82 -6.34 26.53
N SER A 224 -19.23 -5.17 27.05
CA SER A 224 -18.31 -4.11 27.44
C SER A 224 -17.51 -4.55 28.66
N GLU A 225 -16.18 -4.39 28.65
CA GLU A 225 -15.42 -4.47 29.90
C GLU A 225 -15.97 -3.41 30.86
N ALA A 226 -16.42 -3.88 32.03
CA ALA A 226 -16.89 -3.02 33.10
C ALA A 226 -15.76 -2.09 33.58
N ALA A 227 -16.14 -0.83 33.83
CA ALA A 227 -15.29 0.28 34.26
C ALA A 227 -14.38 0.01 35.47
#